data_AF-A0A351BM81-F1
#
_entry.id   AF-A0A351BM81-F1
#
_cell.length_a   1.000
_cell.length_b   1.000
_cell.length_c   1.000
_cell.angle_alpha   90.00
_cell.angle_beta   90.00
_cell.angle_gamma   90.00
#
_symmetry.space_group_name_H-M   'P 1'
#
loop_
_entity.id
_entity.type
_entity.pdbx_description
1 polymer ?
#
loop_
_entity_poly.entity_id
_entity_poly.type
_entity_poly.pdbx_seq_one_letter_code
_entity_poly.pdbx_strand_id
1 'polypeptide(L)'
;MTTPLNPIYRQYQQRTLITGIAATGAAVLVVFLAHGLYNELLGRGLGLGDRSIDTLMTLCGLLLFVAVQHLISRILYHDAHMGIDQQLKDERPPCPSNKVCQRVAMPELRDVPRFNKVLVGQLRSVVEQTEQAAYDVTSRLQTIDDVVTDLNRFVADAASEAETMAHASEETLVANQDLIGKLKAFISQRIDETAQDQARSAEAVREAKSLQTLVDLIKHIAGQTN
;
A
#
# COMPACT_ATOMS: atom_id res chain seq x y z
N MET A 1 10.47 -46.08 -19.15
CA MET A 1 11.05 -45.34 -20.29
C MET A 1 12.37 -44.74 -19.85
N THR A 2 13.47 -45.45 -20.09
CA THR A 2 14.83 -45.00 -19.76
C THR A 2 15.35 -44.17 -20.93
N THR A 3 15.48 -42.86 -20.71
CA THR A 3 16.12 -41.93 -21.65
C THR A 3 17.52 -42.46 -21.99
N PRO A 4 17.89 -42.61 -23.27
CA PRO A 4 19.23 -43.07 -23.62
C PRO A 4 20.23 -42.01 -23.11
N LEU A 5 21.06 -42.41 -22.13
CA LEU A 5 22.13 -41.54 -21.66
C LEU A 5 22.97 -41.11 -22.86
N ASN A 6 23.02 -39.78 -23.06
CA ASN A 6 23.75 -39.11 -24.12
C ASN A 6 25.15 -39.74 -24.29
N PRO A 7 25.60 -40.10 -25.51
CA PRO A 7 26.91 -40.73 -25.75
C PRO A 7 28.07 -39.98 -25.08
N ILE A 8 27.93 -38.65 -24.93
CA ILE A 8 28.86 -37.77 -24.21
C ILE A 8 29.02 -38.19 -22.74
N TYR A 9 27.91 -38.49 -22.07
CA TYR A 9 27.91 -38.89 -20.66
C TYR A 9 28.56 -40.26 -20.45
N ARG A 10 28.35 -41.20 -21.39
CA ARG A 10 29.03 -42.51 -21.34
C ARG A 10 30.53 -42.38 -21.53
N GLN A 11 30.98 -41.54 -22.46
CA GLN A 11 32.40 -41.31 -22.69
C GLN A 11 33.07 -40.63 -21.48
N TYR A 12 32.36 -39.69 -20.83
CA TYR A 12 32.81 -39.08 -19.59
C TYR A 12 32.92 -40.10 -18.44
N GLN A 13 31.91 -40.95 -18.24
CA GLN A 13 31.95 -42.01 -17.24
C GLN A 13 33.10 -42.99 -17.49
N GLN A 14 33.39 -43.35 -18.74
CA GLN A 14 34.51 -44.23 -19.05
C GLN A 14 35.87 -43.59 -18.76
N ARG A 15 36.06 -42.32 -19.15
CA ARG A 15 37.33 -41.60 -18.91
C ARG A 15 37.60 -41.33 -17.44
N THR A 16 36.57 -40.94 -16.68
CA THR A 16 36.64 -40.78 -15.22
C THR A 16 36.97 -42.10 -14.52
N LEU A 17 36.34 -43.21 -14.93
CA LEU A 17 36.62 -44.52 -14.34
C LEU A 17 38.04 -45.02 -14.66
N ILE A 18 38.49 -44.91 -15.91
CA ILE A 18 39.84 -45.34 -16.30
C ILE A 18 40.91 -44.51 -15.57
N THR A 19 40.76 -43.19 -15.52
CA THR A 19 41.69 -42.30 -14.80
C THR A 19 41.67 -42.56 -13.30
N GLY A 20 40.49 -42.77 -12.70
CA GLY A 20 40.35 -43.11 -11.30
C GLY A 20 41.03 -44.43 -10.95
N ILE A 21 40.83 -45.49 -11.74
CA ILE A 21 41.47 -46.79 -11.53
C ILE A 21 43.00 -46.68 -11.69
N ALA A 22 43.47 -46.00 -12.74
CA ALA A 22 44.90 -45.80 -12.96
C ALA A 22 45.57 -44.99 -11.84
N ALA A 23 44.93 -43.91 -11.38
CA ALA A 23 45.41 -43.11 -10.26
C ALA A 23 45.42 -43.91 -8.95
N THR A 24 44.42 -44.76 -8.73
CA THR A 24 44.33 -45.60 -7.53
C THR A 24 45.46 -46.62 -7.53
N GLY A 25 45.68 -47.31 -8.65
CA GLY A 25 46.78 -48.26 -8.80
C GLY A 25 48.16 -47.61 -8.58
N ALA A 26 48.38 -46.43 -9.17
CA ALA A 26 49.62 -45.68 -9.00
C ALA A 26 49.83 -45.23 -7.54
N ALA A 27 48.80 -44.68 -6.89
CA ALA A 27 48.88 -44.23 -5.50
C ALA A 27 49.15 -45.39 -4.53
N VAL A 28 48.47 -46.53 -4.69
CA VAL A 28 48.69 -47.72 -3.86
C VAL A 28 50.11 -48.26 -4.04
N LEU A 29 50.61 -48.30 -5.27
CA LEU A 29 51.97 -48.77 -5.57
C LEU A 29 53.04 -47.85 -4.97
N VAL A 30 52.85 -46.54 -5.04
CA VAL A 30 53.75 -45.55 -4.42
C VAL A 30 53.74 -45.67 -2.90
N VAL A 31 52.56 -45.78 -2.27
CA VAL A 31 52.44 -45.94 -0.81
C VAL A 31 53.09 -47.25 -0.35
N PHE A 32 52.91 -48.34 -1.09
CA PHE A 32 53.49 -49.64 -0.77
C PHE A 32 55.02 -49.63 -0.86
N LEU A 33 55.59 -49.04 -1.92
CA LEU A 33 57.05 -48.93 -2.08
C LEU A 33 57.66 -47.98 -1.04
N ALA A 34 56.97 -46.89 -0.72
CA ALA A 34 57.43 -45.93 0.28
C ALA A 34 57.29 -46.47 1.72
N HIS A 35 56.50 -47.54 1.95
CA HIS A 35 56.19 -48.13 3.25
C HIS A 35 57.40 -48.37 4.14
N GLY A 36 58.45 -49.00 3.60
CA GLY A 36 59.68 -49.25 4.34
C GLY A 36 60.44 -47.96 4.67
N LEU A 37 60.48 -47.03 3.72
CA LEU A 37 61.27 -45.80 3.82
C LEU A 37 60.69 -44.80 4.82
N TYR A 38 59.37 -44.60 4.82
CA TYR A 38 58.76 -43.63 5.72
C TYR A 38 58.64 -44.14 7.15
N ASN A 39 58.39 -45.44 7.37
CA ASN A 39 58.30 -46.01 8.72
C ASN A 39 59.64 -45.89 9.45
N GLU A 40 60.75 -46.12 8.74
CA GLU A 40 62.09 -45.99 9.31
C GLU A 40 62.47 -44.51 9.57
N LEU A 41 62.05 -43.60 8.68
CA LEU A 41 62.42 -42.18 8.72
C LEU A 41 61.55 -41.35 9.68
N LEU A 42 60.22 -41.57 9.73
CA LEU A 42 59.32 -40.93 10.70
C LEU A 42 59.46 -41.56 12.10
N GLY A 43 59.69 -42.88 12.17
CA GLY A 43 59.88 -43.58 13.43
C GLY A 43 61.17 -43.18 14.15
N ARG A 44 62.30 -43.08 13.44
CA ARG A 44 63.58 -42.64 14.05
C ARG A 44 63.71 -41.12 14.20
N GLY A 45 63.12 -40.34 13.30
CA GLY A 45 63.32 -38.88 13.27
C GLY A 45 62.41 -38.07 14.19
N LEU A 46 61.13 -38.45 14.34
CA LEU A 46 60.13 -37.65 15.06
C LEU A 46 59.52 -38.32 16.29
N GLY A 47 59.78 -39.62 16.55
CA GLY A 47 59.28 -40.30 17.76
C GLY A 47 57.74 -40.32 17.88
N LEU A 48 57.05 -40.27 16.75
CA LEU A 48 55.59 -40.33 16.66
C LEU A 48 55.09 -41.75 16.94
N GLY A 49 54.04 -41.91 17.74
CA GLY A 49 53.43 -43.22 18.00
C GLY A 49 52.69 -43.77 16.78
N ASP A 50 52.64 -45.11 16.65
CA ASP A 50 52.11 -45.84 15.47
C ASP A 50 50.78 -45.29 14.94
N ARG A 51 49.84 -44.94 15.83
CA ARG A 51 48.53 -44.38 15.45
C ARG A 51 48.59 -43.03 14.76
N SER A 52 49.52 -42.16 15.14
CA SER A 52 49.67 -40.83 14.52
C SER A 52 50.31 -40.91 13.13
N ILE A 53 51.24 -41.85 12.95
CA ILE A 53 51.89 -42.13 11.67
C ILE A 53 50.84 -42.60 10.65
N ASP A 54 49.96 -43.53 11.02
CA ASP A 54 48.89 -44.02 10.14
C ASP A 54 47.93 -42.91 9.67
N THR A 55 47.53 -42.00 10.56
CA THR A 55 46.63 -40.90 10.19
C THR A 55 47.29 -39.88 9.25
N LEU A 56 48.57 -39.58 9.46
CA LEU A 56 49.30 -38.64 8.60
C LEU A 56 49.55 -39.26 7.22
N MET A 57 49.77 -40.58 7.18
CA MET A 57 49.95 -41.32 5.93
C MET A 57 48.66 -41.43 5.11
N THR A 58 47.51 -41.64 5.74
CA THR A 58 46.23 -41.67 5.00
C THR A 58 45.91 -40.30 4.41
N LEU A 59 46.17 -39.21 5.14
CA LEU A 59 46.00 -37.84 4.65
C LEU A 59 46.97 -37.53 3.49
N CYS A 60 48.25 -37.86 3.65
CA CYS A 60 49.26 -37.65 2.61
C CYS A 60 48.99 -38.50 1.37
N GLY A 61 48.54 -39.75 1.55
CA GLY A 61 48.13 -40.64 0.47
C GLY A 61 46.93 -40.11 -0.32
N LEU A 62 45.95 -39.51 0.36
CA LEU A 62 44.78 -38.90 -0.29
C LEU A 62 45.18 -37.65 -1.10
N LEU A 63 46.09 -36.83 -0.58
CA LEU A 63 46.65 -35.69 -1.33
C LEU A 63 47.47 -36.13 -2.55
N LEU A 64 48.28 -37.18 -2.39
CA LEU A 64 49.06 -37.75 -3.48
C LEU A 64 48.16 -38.35 -4.55
N PHE A 65 47.07 -39.03 -4.16
CA PHE A 65 46.08 -39.55 -5.08
C PHE A 65 45.45 -38.44 -5.93
N VAL A 66 45.04 -37.33 -5.31
CA VAL A 66 44.48 -36.17 -6.03
C VAL A 66 45.53 -35.56 -6.98
N ALA A 67 46.78 -35.41 -6.54
CA ALA A 67 47.85 -34.87 -7.36
C ALA A 67 48.16 -35.76 -8.58
N VAL A 68 48.23 -37.08 -8.38
CA VAL A 68 48.45 -38.06 -9.45
C VAL A 68 47.27 -38.07 -10.42
N GLN A 69 46.04 -38.01 -9.93
CA GLN A 69 44.85 -37.93 -10.77
C GLN A 69 44.87 -36.68 -11.67
N HIS A 70 45.23 -35.51 -11.12
CA HIS A 70 45.38 -34.29 -11.91
C HIS A 70 46.53 -34.37 -12.93
N LEU A 71 47.66 -34.98 -12.56
CA LEU A 71 48.80 -35.15 -13.47
C LEU A 71 48.45 -36.07 -14.65
N ILE A 72 47.83 -37.22 -14.35
CA ILE A 72 47.37 -38.19 -15.35
C ILE A 72 46.31 -37.54 -16.26
N SER A 73 45.37 -36.77 -15.70
CA SER A 73 44.38 -36.04 -16.50
C SER A 73 45.05 -35.05 -17.45
N ARG A 74 46.03 -34.28 -16.96
CA ARG A 74 46.74 -33.28 -17.76
C ARG A 74 47.57 -33.92 -18.88
N ILE A 75 48.20 -35.07 -18.63
CA ILE A 75 49.03 -35.77 -19.63
C ILE A 75 48.15 -36.47 -20.67
N LEU A 76 47.12 -37.22 -20.26
CA LEU A 76 46.30 -37.97 -21.22
C LEU A 76 45.31 -37.08 -21.98
N TYR A 77 44.68 -36.11 -21.32
CA TYR A 77 43.57 -35.34 -21.90
C TYR A 77 43.93 -33.89 -22.20
N HIS A 78 45.18 -33.46 -21.95
CA HIS A 78 45.64 -32.08 -22.15
C HIS A 78 44.79 -31.02 -21.41
N ASP A 79 43.95 -31.45 -20.47
CA ASP A 79 42.96 -30.62 -19.79
C ASP A 79 42.84 -31.03 -18.31
N ALA A 80 42.75 -30.03 -17.44
CA ALA A 80 42.65 -30.22 -15.99
C ALA A 80 41.29 -30.82 -15.58
N HIS A 81 40.27 -30.69 -16.44
CA HIS A 81 38.90 -31.12 -16.19
C HIS A 81 38.46 -32.26 -17.12
N MET A 82 39.32 -33.26 -17.36
CA MET A 82 38.98 -34.48 -18.10
C MET A 82 38.39 -34.25 -19.50
N GLY A 83 38.80 -33.16 -20.17
CA GLY A 83 38.40 -32.83 -21.53
C GLY A 83 37.00 -32.23 -21.67
N ILE A 84 36.40 -31.77 -20.57
CA ILE A 84 35.07 -31.13 -20.59
C ILE A 84 35.13 -29.74 -21.26
N ASP A 85 36.21 -28.98 -21.08
CA ASP A 85 36.30 -27.60 -21.62
C ASP A 85 36.37 -27.59 -23.14
N GLN A 86 36.95 -28.63 -23.74
CA GLN A 86 37.03 -28.76 -25.19
C GLN A 86 35.70 -29.19 -25.83
N GLN A 87 34.81 -29.87 -25.07
CA GLN A 87 33.47 -30.26 -25.54
C GLN A 87 32.35 -29.30 -25.15
N LEU A 88 32.55 -28.44 -24.13
CA LEU A 88 31.61 -27.36 -23.80
C LEU A 88 31.74 -26.15 -24.73
N LYS A 89 32.89 -25.99 -25.39
CA LYS A 89 33.00 -25.14 -26.56
C LYS A 89 32.22 -25.79 -27.68
N ASP A 90 30.93 -25.50 -27.75
CA ASP A 90 30.06 -25.86 -28.86
C ASP A 90 30.61 -25.16 -30.13
N GLU A 91 31.58 -25.82 -30.79
CA GLU A 91 32.15 -25.41 -32.08
C GLU A 91 31.18 -25.65 -33.24
N ARG A 92 29.88 -25.80 -32.98
CA ARG A 92 28.89 -25.70 -34.05
C ARG A 92 29.00 -24.30 -34.62
N PRO A 93 29.37 -24.15 -35.91
CA PRO A 93 29.36 -22.84 -36.51
C PRO A 93 27.93 -22.29 -36.39
N PRO A 94 27.74 -21.03 -35.96
CA PRO A 94 26.42 -20.44 -35.74
C PRO A 94 25.53 -20.49 -36.99
N CYS A 95 26.10 -20.78 -38.15
CA CYS A 95 25.41 -21.11 -39.38
C CYS A 95 26.02 -22.35 -40.04
N PRO A 96 25.21 -23.29 -40.57
CA PRO A 96 25.70 -24.30 -41.50
C PRO A 96 26.27 -23.64 -42.76
N SER A 97 27.18 -24.31 -43.49
CA SER A 97 27.89 -23.81 -44.69
C SER A 97 26.97 -23.38 -45.87
N ASN A 98 25.66 -23.39 -45.69
CA ASN A 98 24.71 -22.80 -46.61
C ASN A 98 24.74 -21.27 -46.48
N LYS A 99 25.05 -20.59 -47.59
CA LYS A 99 25.11 -19.12 -47.70
C LYS A 99 23.79 -18.42 -47.33
N VAL A 100 22.67 -19.14 -47.20
CA VAL A 100 21.36 -18.61 -46.78
C VAL A 100 21.36 -18.10 -45.34
N CYS A 101 21.97 -18.82 -44.38
CA CYS A 101 21.99 -18.39 -42.98
C CYS A 101 22.78 -17.08 -42.80
N GLN A 102 23.91 -16.95 -43.50
CA GLN A 102 24.73 -15.74 -43.46
C GLN A 102 24.12 -14.56 -44.23
N ARG A 103 23.34 -14.82 -45.30
CA ARG A 103 22.79 -13.77 -46.16
C ARG A 103 21.42 -13.27 -45.71
N VAL A 104 20.59 -14.12 -45.11
CA VAL A 104 19.20 -13.80 -44.75
C VAL A 104 19.02 -13.74 -43.23
N ALA A 105 19.47 -14.76 -42.49
CA ALA A 105 19.20 -14.82 -41.04
C ALA A 105 20.11 -13.88 -40.23
N MET A 106 21.40 -13.76 -40.57
CA MET A 106 22.32 -12.91 -39.82
C MET A 106 21.98 -11.40 -39.86
N PRO A 107 21.61 -10.80 -41.01
CA PRO A 107 21.17 -9.40 -41.03
C PRO A 107 19.90 -9.16 -40.21
N GLU A 108 18.89 -10.02 -40.37
CA GLU A 108 17.62 -9.92 -39.65
C GLU A 108 17.81 -10.09 -38.13
N LEU A 109 18.61 -11.06 -37.70
CA LEU A 109 18.96 -11.25 -36.29
C LEU A 109 19.75 -10.08 -35.72
N ARG A 110 20.52 -9.36 -36.55
CA ARG A 110 21.25 -8.16 -36.12
C ARG A 110 20.32 -6.97 -35.88
N ASP A 111 19.15 -6.95 -36.51
CA ASP A 111 18.15 -5.91 -36.32
C ASP A 111 17.21 -6.20 -35.13
N VAL A 112 17.08 -7.45 -34.68
CA VAL A 112 16.25 -7.85 -33.52
C VAL A 112 16.56 -7.03 -32.24
N PRO A 113 17.83 -6.81 -31.81
CA PRO A 113 18.11 -5.98 -30.64
C PRO A 113 17.62 -4.54 -30.78
N ARG A 114 17.64 -4.00 -32.01
CA ARG A 114 17.15 -2.65 -32.29
C ARG A 114 15.63 -2.59 -32.16
N PHE A 115 14.91 -3.54 -32.75
CA PHE A 115 13.45 -3.65 -32.60
C PHE A 115 13.05 -3.87 -31.14
N ASN A 116 13.73 -4.77 -30.43
CA ASN A 116 13.49 -5.02 -29.02
C ASN A 116 13.70 -3.76 -28.19
N LYS A 117 14.76 -2.98 -28.46
CA LYS A 117 15.00 -1.70 -27.77
C LYS A 117 13.87 -0.69 -27.98
N VAL A 118 13.31 -0.61 -29.20
CA VAL A 118 12.17 0.27 -29.49
C VAL A 118 10.91 -0.22 -28.78
N LEU A 119 10.60 -1.52 -28.83
CA LEU A 119 9.43 -2.10 -28.17
C LEU A 119 9.50 -1.91 -26.65
N VAL A 120 10.65 -2.19 -26.03
CA VAL A 120 10.87 -1.96 -24.60
C VAL A 120 10.75 -0.47 -24.27
N GLY A 121 11.26 0.42 -25.12
CA GLY A 121 11.10 1.87 -24.96
C GLY A 121 9.63 2.32 -25.03
N GLN A 122 8.87 1.80 -25.99
CA GLN A 122 7.44 2.09 -26.13
C GLN A 122 6.63 1.55 -24.96
N LEU A 123 6.86 0.30 -24.55
CA LEU A 123 6.21 -0.29 -23.38
C LEU A 123 6.50 0.50 -22.12
N ARG A 124 7.76 0.92 -21.91
CA ARG A 124 8.14 1.76 -20.78
C ARG A 124 7.41 3.11 -20.82
N SER A 125 7.30 3.73 -21.98
CA SER A 125 6.59 5.01 -22.13
C SER A 125 5.09 4.87 -21.87
N VAL A 126 4.46 3.77 -22.33
CA VAL A 126 3.05 3.50 -22.05
C VAL A 126 2.83 3.23 -20.56
N VAL A 127 3.72 2.47 -19.91
CA VAL A 127 3.66 2.25 -18.45
C VAL A 127 3.78 3.58 -17.71
N GLU A 128 4.77 4.42 -18.03
CA GLU A 128 4.95 5.73 -17.41
C GLU A 128 3.74 6.66 -17.60
N GLN A 129 3.18 6.71 -18.82
CA GLN A 129 1.99 7.50 -19.11
C GLN A 129 0.74 6.97 -18.37
N THR A 130 0.59 5.66 -18.28
CA THR A 130 -0.56 5.04 -17.61
C THR A 130 -0.48 5.17 -16.09
N GLU A 131 0.71 5.04 -15.49
CA GLU A 131 0.94 5.32 -14.07
C GLU A 131 0.64 6.79 -13.74
N GLN A 132 1.13 7.72 -14.57
CA GLN A 132 0.86 9.15 -14.37
C GLN A 132 -0.63 9.47 -14.49
N ALA A 133 -1.33 8.88 -15.47
CA ALA A 133 -2.77 9.06 -15.64
C ALA A 133 -3.56 8.48 -14.45
N ALA A 134 -3.17 7.30 -13.96
CA ALA A 134 -3.78 6.70 -12.77
C ALA A 134 -3.58 7.56 -11.51
N TYR A 135 -2.40 8.16 -11.35
CA TYR A 135 -2.11 9.10 -10.27
C TYR A 135 -2.97 10.36 -10.38
N ASP A 136 -3.08 10.98 -11.57
CA ASP A 136 -3.92 12.17 -11.79
C ASP A 136 -5.40 11.88 -11.48
N VAL A 137 -5.94 10.74 -11.94
CA VAL A 137 -7.31 10.33 -11.63
C VAL A 137 -7.52 10.16 -10.13
N THR A 138 -6.59 9.50 -9.43
CA THR A 138 -6.68 9.28 -7.98
C THR A 138 -6.65 10.61 -7.22
N SER A 139 -5.74 11.52 -7.59
CA SER A 139 -5.64 12.86 -7.01
C SER A 139 -6.93 13.66 -7.18
N ARG A 140 -7.54 13.63 -8.38
CA ARG A 140 -8.83 14.29 -8.64
C ARG A 140 -9.97 13.67 -7.83
N LEU A 141 -10.00 12.35 -7.67
CA LEU A 141 -11.00 11.69 -6.85
C LEU A 141 -10.88 12.07 -5.37
N GLN A 142 -9.66 12.21 -4.84
CA GLN A 142 -9.44 12.71 -3.48
C GLN A 142 -9.96 14.14 -3.32
N THR A 143 -9.68 15.01 -4.29
CA THR A 143 -10.20 16.40 -4.25
C THR A 143 -11.74 16.42 -4.30
N ILE A 144 -12.37 15.51 -5.05
CA ILE A 144 -13.84 15.40 -5.08
C ILE A 144 -14.36 14.95 -3.71
N ASP A 145 -13.71 13.99 -3.05
CA ASP A 145 -14.10 13.51 -1.72
C ASP A 145 -14.04 14.61 -0.66
N ASP A 146 -12.99 15.43 -0.70
CA ASP A 146 -12.85 16.61 0.17
C ASP A 146 -14.03 17.57 -0.03
N VAL A 147 -14.34 17.92 -1.29
CA VAL A 147 -15.45 18.83 -1.62
C VAL A 147 -16.81 18.25 -1.23
N VAL A 148 -17.02 16.94 -1.41
CA VAL A 148 -18.26 16.27 -1.00
C VAL A 148 -18.41 16.26 0.52
N THR A 149 -17.30 16.05 1.24
CA THR A 149 -17.29 16.12 2.70
C THR A 149 -17.64 17.51 3.21
N ASP A 150 -17.09 18.55 2.59
CA ASP A 150 -17.40 19.95 2.90
C ASP A 150 -18.86 20.29 2.59
N LEU A 151 -19.39 19.82 1.45
CA LEU A 151 -20.79 19.99 1.09
C LEU A 151 -21.72 19.30 2.10
N ASN A 152 -21.39 18.08 2.52
CA ASN A 152 -22.18 17.35 3.50
C ASN A 152 -22.20 18.05 4.86
N ARG A 153 -21.05 18.59 5.31
CA ARG A 153 -20.98 19.42 6.51
C ARG A 153 -21.83 20.68 6.36
N PHE A 154 -21.71 21.39 5.23
CA PHE A 154 -22.51 22.60 4.97
C PHE A 154 -24.02 22.32 5.02
N VAL A 155 -24.48 21.22 4.41
CA VAL A 155 -25.90 20.83 4.43
C VAL A 155 -26.36 20.47 5.85
N ALA A 156 -25.54 19.76 6.63
CA ALA A 156 -25.86 19.42 8.02
C ALA A 156 -25.94 20.68 8.90
N ASP A 157 -24.99 21.60 8.75
CA ASP A 157 -24.96 22.86 9.48
C ASP A 157 -26.17 23.74 9.12
N ALA A 158 -26.49 23.86 7.82
CA ALA A 158 -27.66 24.59 7.35
C ALA A 158 -28.99 23.97 7.84
N ALA A 159 -29.08 22.65 7.90
CA ALA A 159 -30.25 21.97 8.44
C ALA A 159 -30.41 22.23 9.95
N SER A 160 -29.31 22.18 10.71
CA SER A 160 -29.33 22.52 12.14
C SER A 160 -29.67 23.99 12.38
N GLU A 161 -29.16 24.90 11.55
CA GLU A 161 -29.49 26.32 11.63
C GLU A 161 -30.98 26.56 11.32
N ALA A 162 -31.52 25.89 10.30
CA ALA A 162 -32.94 25.98 9.98
C ALA A 162 -33.84 25.47 11.12
N GLU A 163 -33.48 24.37 11.79
CA GLU A 163 -34.22 23.84 12.93
C GLU A 163 -34.17 24.80 14.14
N THR A 164 -33.01 25.36 14.45
CA THR A 164 -32.88 26.36 15.53
C THR A 164 -33.66 27.64 15.22
N MET A 165 -33.64 28.12 13.97
CA MET A 165 -34.45 29.26 13.53
C MET A 165 -35.95 28.99 13.62
N ALA A 166 -36.40 27.77 13.27
CA ALA A 166 -37.79 27.37 13.39
C ALA A 166 -38.24 27.38 14.85
N HIS A 167 -37.44 26.80 15.75
CA HIS A 167 -37.74 26.83 17.19
C HIS A 167 -37.75 28.25 17.79
N ALA A 168 -36.79 29.10 17.42
CA ALA A 168 -36.79 30.50 17.86
C ALA A 168 -38.01 31.27 17.34
N SER A 169 -38.47 30.95 16.12
CA SER A 169 -39.68 31.53 15.53
C SER A 169 -40.93 31.07 16.27
N GLU A 170 -41.01 29.79 16.66
CA GLU A 170 -42.11 29.26 17.48
C GLU A 170 -42.19 29.97 18.84
N GLU A 171 -41.05 30.13 19.52
CA GLU A 171 -41.00 30.85 20.81
C GLU A 171 -41.49 32.29 20.67
N THR A 172 -41.03 32.98 19.62
CA THR A 172 -41.45 34.36 19.32
C THR A 172 -42.94 34.44 18.98
N LEU A 173 -43.47 33.47 18.24
CA LEU A 173 -44.91 33.39 17.93
C LEU A 173 -45.74 33.17 19.19
N VAL A 174 -45.32 32.29 20.09
CA VAL A 174 -46.00 32.07 21.38
C VAL A 174 -45.98 33.33 22.22
N ALA A 175 -44.83 34.02 22.32
CA ALA A 175 -44.72 35.29 23.05
C ALA A 175 -45.64 36.37 22.46
N ASN A 176 -45.71 36.47 21.12
CA ASN A 176 -46.60 37.41 20.44
C ASN A 176 -48.08 37.09 20.68
N GLN A 177 -48.47 35.80 20.66
CA GLN A 177 -49.83 35.38 20.96
C GLN A 177 -50.23 35.74 22.40
N ASP A 178 -49.33 35.53 23.37
CA ASP A 178 -49.56 35.92 24.77
C ASP A 178 -49.72 37.45 24.92
N LEU A 179 -48.87 38.23 24.23
CA LEU A 179 -48.97 39.69 24.23
C LEU A 179 -50.30 40.19 23.63
N ILE A 180 -50.74 39.60 22.51
CA ILE A 180 -52.04 39.90 21.90
C ILE A 180 -53.18 39.53 22.86
N GLY A 181 -53.07 38.40 23.57
CA GLY A 181 -54.02 38.00 24.61
C GLY A 181 -54.14 39.04 25.73
N LYS A 182 -53.00 39.53 26.23
CA LYS A 182 -52.94 40.59 27.25
C LYS A 182 -53.53 41.91 26.73
N LEU A 183 -53.22 42.31 25.51
CA LEU A 183 -53.79 43.51 24.89
C LEU A 183 -55.31 43.40 24.75
N LYS A 184 -55.83 42.24 24.32
CA LYS A 184 -57.27 42.00 24.22
C LYS A 184 -57.96 42.11 25.58
N ALA A 185 -57.37 41.52 26.63
CA ALA A 185 -57.90 41.61 27.99
C ALA A 185 -57.91 43.06 28.49
N PHE A 186 -56.81 43.79 28.27
CA PHE A 186 -56.69 45.20 28.65
C PHE A 186 -57.73 46.08 27.94
N ILE A 187 -57.92 45.90 26.62
CA ILE A 187 -58.93 46.65 25.86
C ILE A 187 -60.34 46.36 26.41
N SER A 188 -60.67 45.10 26.67
CA SER A 188 -61.97 44.72 27.25
C SER A 188 -62.18 45.40 28.61
N GLN A 189 -61.18 45.33 29.50
CA GLN A 189 -61.24 45.97 30.81
C GLN A 189 -61.45 47.48 30.68
N ARG A 190 -60.74 48.17 29.77
CA ARG A 190 -60.89 49.61 29.56
C ARG A 190 -62.26 49.99 29.00
N ILE A 191 -62.86 49.17 28.14
CA ILE A 191 -64.23 49.37 27.66
C ILE A 191 -65.22 49.28 28.82
N ASP A 192 -65.09 48.26 29.67
CA ASP A 192 -65.97 48.06 30.83
C ASP A 192 -65.83 49.18 31.87
N GLU A 193 -64.58 49.58 32.19
CA GLU A 193 -64.29 50.71 33.07
C GLU A 193 -64.90 52.02 32.53
N THR A 194 -64.75 52.28 31.23
CA THR A 194 -65.29 53.49 30.59
C THR A 194 -66.82 53.49 30.61
N ALA A 195 -67.46 52.35 30.36
CA ALA A 195 -68.91 52.22 30.44
C ALA A 195 -69.42 52.47 31.88
N GLN A 196 -68.73 51.94 32.89
CA GLN A 196 -69.05 52.22 34.30
C GLN A 196 -68.83 53.68 34.67
N ASP A 197 -67.75 54.31 34.22
CA ASP A 197 -67.48 55.74 34.45
C ASP A 197 -68.55 56.61 33.79
N GLN A 198 -69.00 56.26 32.58
CA GLN A 198 -70.07 56.96 31.90
C GLN A 198 -71.40 56.83 32.67
N ALA A 199 -71.72 55.63 33.18
CA ALA A 199 -72.91 55.42 33.99
C ALA A 199 -72.86 56.23 35.31
N ARG A 200 -71.72 56.21 36.01
CA ARG A 200 -71.51 57.01 37.23
C ARG A 200 -71.58 58.51 36.96
N SER A 201 -71.00 58.98 35.87
CA SER A 201 -71.06 60.39 35.48
C SER A 201 -72.50 60.81 35.16
N ALA A 202 -73.28 59.96 34.48
CA ALA A 202 -74.69 60.22 34.20
C ALA A 202 -75.54 60.25 35.50
N GLU A 203 -75.25 59.36 36.46
CA GLU A 203 -75.84 59.40 37.81
C GLU A 203 -75.56 60.74 38.51
N ALA A 204 -74.28 61.13 38.58
CA ALA A 204 -73.85 62.36 39.23
C ALA A 204 -74.47 63.62 38.57
N VAL A 205 -74.59 63.65 37.23
CA VAL A 205 -75.27 64.74 36.52
C VAL A 205 -76.76 64.79 36.87
N ARG A 206 -77.43 63.63 37.01
CA ARG A 206 -78.85 63.58 37.43
C ARG A 206 -79.02 64.09 38.87
N GLU A 207 -78.15 63.69 39.78
CA GLU A 207 -78.16 64.12 41.18
C GLU A 207 -77.86 65.62 41.32
N ALA A 208 -76.87 66.13 40.59
CA ALA A 208 -76.58 67.57 40.56
C ALA A 208 -77.79 68.38 40.05
N LYS A 209 -78.51 67.87 39.04
CA LYS A 209 -79.70 68.52 38.49
C LYS A 209 -80.88 68.50 39.47
N SER A 210 -81.05 67.44 40.27
CA SER A 210 -82.09 67.38 41.29
C SER A 210 -81.81 68.34 42.44
N LEU A 211 -80.55 68.45 42.89
CA LEU A 211 -80.10 69.44 43.87
C LEU A 211 -80.29 70.87 43.36
N GLN A 212 -79.95 71.15 42.09
CA GLN A 212 -80.21 72.45 41.46
C GLN A 212 -81.71 72.81 41.49
N THR A 213 -82.58 71.84 41.15
CA THR A 213 -84.04 72.03 41.18
C THR A 213 -84.54 72.32 42.61
N LEU A 214 -83.98 71.65 43.62
CA LEU A 214 -84.29 71.91 45.03
C LEU A 214 -83.87 73.32 45.45
N VAL A 215 -82.67 73.76 45.06
CA VAL A 215 -82.17 75.12 45.34
C VAL A 215 -83.05 76.17 44.65
N ASP A 216 -83.45 75.96 43.40
CA ASP A 216 -84.35 76.87 42.68
C ASP A 216 -85.76 76.93 43.31
N LEU A 217 -86.27 75.81 43.84
CA LEU A 217 -87.52 75.77 44.60
C LEU A 217 -87.42 76.56 45.91
N ILE A 218 -86.33 76.38 46.67
CA ILE A 218 -86.06 77.16 47.89
C ILE A 218 -86.00 78.66 47.56
N LYS A 219 -85.31 79.01 46.47
CA LYS A 219 -85.23 80.40 45.99
C LYS A 219 -86.61 80.96 45.61
N HIS A 220 -87.48 80.17 44.98
CA HIS A 220 -88.85 80.57 44.64
C HIS A 220 -89.72 80.77 45.88
N ILE A 221 -89.65 79.86 46.86
CA ILE A 221 -90.39 79.98 48.13
C ILE A 221 -89.90 81.21 48.90
N ALA A 222 -88.58 81.40 49.03
CA ALA A 222 -88.01 82.58 49.67
C ALA A 222 -88.40 83.88 48.96
N GLY A 223 -88.50 83.87 47.62
CA GLY A 223 -88.97 85.00 46.82
C GLY A 223 -90.48 85.24 46.84
N GLN A 224 -91.30 84.25 47.23
CA GLN A 224 -92.74 84.39 47.45
C GLN A 224 -93.11 84.79 48.90
N THR A 225 -92.16 84.66 49.83
CA THR A 225 -92.38 84.95 51.27
C THR A 225 -91.94 86.37 51.66
N ASN A 226 -91.52 87.19 50.68
CA ASN A 226 -91.20 88.61 50.81
C ASN A 226 -91.89 89.38 49.68
#